data_AF-A0A537B2X6-F1
#
_entry.id   AF-A0A537B2X6-F1
#
_cell.length_a   1.000
_cell.length_b   1.000
_cell.length_c   1.000
_cell.angle_alpha   90.00
_cell.angle_beta   90.00
_cell.angle_gamma   90.00
#
_symmetry.space_group_name_H-M   'P 1'
#
loop_
_entity.id
_entity.type
_entity.pdbx_description
1 polymer ?
#
loop_
_entity_poly.entity_id
_entity_poly.type
_entity_poly.pdbx_seq_one_letter_code
_entity_poly.pdbx_strand_id
1 'polypeptide(L)'
;MKLKHSAYLVVAISLALFGCVDKTSSGAAGVKNIDVKVEGRKIVVSEEYAVVKADIGTIMWNLPPDGSHVFPRDGIVIDPGNFSPCAPTKGGKSFTCVKRGHRLGHYKYIVNVNDGSNPLAPLPLPPLDPWINNE
;
A
#
# COMPACT_ATOMS: atom_id res chain seq x y z
N MET A 1 28.07 -63.32 -42.64
CA MET A 1 27.71 -62.23 -41.71
C MET A 1 28.69 -61.08 -41.87
N LYS A 2 28.20 -59.89 -42.24
CA LYS A 2 28.67 -58.55 -41.84
C LYS A 2 27.91 -57.52 -42.69
N LEU A 3 26.87 -56.93 -42.10
CA LEU A 3 26.02 -55.91 -42.70
C LEU A 3 26.78 -54.57 -42.80
N LYS A 4 26.64 -53.91 -43.95
CA LYS A 4 27.16 -52.57 -44.23
C LYS A 4 26.22 -51.51 -43.64
N HIS A 5 26.84 -50.47 -43.09
CA HIS A 5 26.24 -49.29 -42.47
C HIS A 5 25.20 -48.60 -43.37
N SER A 6 24.05 -48.22 -42.78
CA SER A 6 23.20 -47.16 -43.31
C SER A 6 22.73 -46.30 -42.13
N ALA A 7 23.22 -45.07 -42.09
CA ALA A 7 22.95 -44.10 -41.04
C ALA A 7 21.59 -43.44 -41.30
N TYR A 8 20.64 -43.64 -40.40
CA TYR A 8 19.41 -42.84 -40.36
C TYR A 8 19.60 -41.74 -39.31
N LEU A 9 19.69 -40.52 -39.81
CA LEU A 9 19.86 -39.28 -39.05
C LEU A 9 18.46 -38.81 -38.63
N VAL A 10 18.07 -39.09 -37.38
CA VAL A 10 16.80 -38.60 -36.82
C VAL A 10 17.05 -37.20 -36.27
N VAL A 11 16.62 -36.18 -37.02
CA VAL A 11 16.61 -34.79 -36.56
C VAL A 11 15.42 -34.61 -35.62
N ALA A 12 15.68 -34.59 -34.32
CA ALA A 12 14.70 -34.19 -33.32
C ALA A 12 14.55 -32.67 -33.36
N ILE A 13 13.46 -32.17 -33.97
CA ILE A 13 13.10 -30.75 -33.90
C ILE A 13 12.39 -30.54 -32.56
N SER A 14 13.15 -30.18 -31.53
CA SER A 14 12.59 -29.65 -30.30
C SER A 14 12.09 -28.23 -30.56
N LEU A 15 10.81 -28.09 -30.90
CA LEU A 15 10.09 -26.82 -30.78
C LEU A 15 9.96 -26.49 -29.29
N ALA A 16 11.02 -25.92 -28.72
CA ALA A 16 10.92 -25.16 -27.50
C ALA A 16 10.11 -23.90 -27.83
N LEU A 17 8.79 -23.99 -27.68
CA LEU A 17 7.96 -22.83 -27.46
C LEU A 17 8.43 -22.22 -26.13
N PHE A 18 9.48 -21.38 -26.20
CA PHE A 18 9.68 -20.30 -25.26
C PHE A 18 8.53 -19.31 -25.46
N GLY A 19 7.32 -19.75 -25.10
CA GLY A 19 6.32 -18.85 -24.60
C GLY A 19 6.93 -18.30 -23.33
N CYS A 20 7.56 -17.12 -23.43
CA CYS A 20 7.55 -16.19 -22.33
C CYS A 20 6.07 -15.94 -22.06
N VAL A 21 5.46 -16.78 -21.22
CA VAL A 21 4.42 -16.29 -20.35
C VAL A 21 5.13 -15.22 -19.57
N ASP A 22 4.95 -13.97 -20.02
CA ASP A 22 5.04 -12.84 -19.13
C ASP A 22 4.15 -13.22 -17.97
N LYS A 23 4.79 -13.70 -16.90
CA LYS A 23 4.20 -13.63 -15.59
C LYS A 23 4.04 -12.14 -15.38
N THR A 24 2.89 -11.61 -15.79
CA THR A 24 2.30 -10.44 -15.17
C THR A 24 2.24 -10.82 -13.70
N SER A 25 3.31 -10.46 -13.00
CA SER A 25 3.37 -10.44 -11.56
C SER A 25 2.18 -9.57 -11.18
N SER A 26 1.09 -10.20 -10.73
CA SER A 26 0.12 -9.48 -9.93
C SER A 26 0.94 -8.94 -8.77
N GLY A 27 1.23 -7.63 -8.81
CA GLY A 27 2.18 -7.01 -7.90
C GLY A 27 1.82 -7.42 -6.48
N ALA A 28 2.72 -8.14 -5.80
CA ALA A 28 2.46 -8.67 -4.47
C ALA A 28 1.89 -7.56 -3.59
N ALA A 29 0.86 -7.88 -2.80
CA ALA A 29 0.20 -6.91 -1.93
C ALA A 29 1.23 -6.25 -0.99
N GLY A 30 1.63 -5.03 -1.32
CA GLY A 30 2.61 -4.27 -0.57
C GLY A 30 1.97 -3.51 0.58
N VAL A 31 2.74 -3.27 1.64
CA VAL A 31 2.36 -2.34 2.72
C VAL A 31 3.16 -1.05 2.54
N LYS A 32 2.47 0.05 2.25
CA LYS A 32 3.04 1.40 2.29
C LYS A 32 2.94 1.93 3.71
N ASN A 33 4.08 2.17 4.35
CA ASN A 33 4.13 2.76 5.68
C ASN A 33 4.29 4.29 5.58
N ILE A 34 3.58 5.01 6.45
CA ILE A 34 3.65 6.47 6.61
C ILE A 34 3.80 6.73 8.10
N ASP A 35 4.84 7.47 8.49
CA ASP A 35 5.01 7.83 9.89
C ASP A 35 4.24 9.12 10.19
N VAL A 36 3.56 9.14 11.34
CA VAL A 36 2.79 10.26 11.85
C VAL A 36 3.39 10.68 13.18
N LYS A 37 3.69 11.96 13.34
CA LYS A 37 4.17 12.57 14.58
C LYS A 37 3.24 13.68 15.01
N VAL A 38 3.23 13.92 16.32
CA VAL A 38 2.54 15.09 16.90
C VAL A 38 3.61 15.96 17.54
N GLU A 39 3.82 17.14 16.98
CA GLU A 39 4.79 18.12 17.46
C GLU A 39 4.02 19.31 18.05
N GLY A 40 3.93 19.35 19.38
CA GLY A 40 3.06 20.30 20.07
C GLY A 40 1.58 20.09 19.72
N ARG A 41 0.99 21.02 18.97
CA ARG A 41 -0.39 20.94 18.47
C ARG A 41 -0.47 20.69 16.96
N LYS A 42 0.61 20.22 16.32
CA LYS A 42 0.65 19.98 14.88
C LYS A 42 0.84 18.50 14.58
N ILE A 43 0.06 17.98 13.66
CA ILE A 43 0.26 16.64 13.08
C ILE A 43 1.26 16.78 11.92
N VAL A 44 2.27 15.93 11.89
CA VAL A 44 3.29 15.88 10.85
C VAL A 44 3.30 14.47 10.27
N VAL A 45 3.15 14.36 8.96
CA VAL A 45 3.32 13.10 8.21
C VAL A 45 4.71 13.08 7.58
N SER A 46 5.35 11.92 7.52
CA SER A 46 6.70 11.78 6.95
C SER A 46 6.78 12.07 5.46
N GLU A 47 5.65 11.95 4.76
CA GLU A 47 5.54 12.15 3.32
C GLU A 47 4.35 13.04 3.00
N GLU A 48 4.57 14.05 2.15
CA GLU A 48 3.50 14.89 1.61
C GLU A 48 2.63 14.13 0.60
N TYR A 49 3.25 13.21 -0.15
CA TYR A 49 2.63 12.36 -1.15
C TYR A 49 2.92 10.88 -0.90
N ALA A 50 1.89 10.10 -0.56
CA ALA A 50 2.01 8.66 -0.44
C ALA A 50 1.77 7.98 -1.79
N VAL A 51 2.85 7.50 -2.43
CA VAL A 51 2.75 6.80 -3.73
C VAL A 51 2.47 5.31 -3.50
N VAL A 52 1.44 4.78 -4.15
CA VAL A 52 1.07 3.35 -4.14
C VAL A 52 0.91 2.83 -5.57
N LYS A 53 1.50 1.66 -5.86
CA LYS A 53 1.63 1.10 -7.23
C LYS A 53 1.00 -0.29 -7.44
N ALA A 54 0.69 -1.01 -6.37
CA ALA A 54 0.20 -2.40 -6.45
C ALA A 54 -1.33 -2.45 -6.56
N ASP A 55 -1.88 -3.34 -7.38
CA ASP A 55 -3.33 -3.59 -7.60
C ASP A 55 -4.11 -3.74 -6.29
N ILE A 56 -3.49 -4.42 -5.34
CA ILE A 56 -3.97 -4.73 -4.00
C ILE A 56 -2.84 -4.35 -3.04
N GLY A 57 -3.16 -3.79 -1.88
CA GLY A 57 -2.15 -3.42 -0.90
C GLY A 57 -2.76 -2.81 0.36
N THR A 58 -1.91 -2.37 1.27
CA THR A 58 -2.32 -1.66 2.48
C THR A 58 -1.51 -0.39 2.62
N ILE A 59 -2.17 0.71 2.99
CA ILE A 59 -1.50 1.90 3.49
C ILE A 59 -1.65 1.88 5.00
N MET A 60 -0.54 2.03 5.71
CA MET A 60 -0.48 2.01 7.16
C MET A 60 0.18 3.28 7.67
N TRP A 61 -0.56 4.03 8.46
CA TRP A 61 -0.07 5.18 9.21
C TRP A 61 0.35 4.74 10.60
N ASN A 62 1.51 5.17 11.08
CA ASN A 62 2.08 4.75 12.37
C ASN A 62 2.40 5.95 13.25
N LEU A 63 1.89 5.94 14.48
CA LEU A 63 2.34 6.82 15.55
C LEU A 63 3.55 6.21 16.28
N PRO A 64 4.35 7.01 16.99
CA PRO A 64 5.40 6.49 17.86
C PRO A 64 4.81 5.49 18.86
N PRO A 65 5.41 4.30 19.04
CA PRO A 65 4.84 3.25 19.89
C PRO A 65 4.69 3.70 21.35
N ASP A 66 5.66 4.48 21.83
CA ASP A 66 5.74 4.96 23.22
C ASP A 66 5.04 6.33 23.45
N GLY A 67 4.41 6.90 22.41
CA GLY A 67 3.70 8.18 22.51
C GLY A 67 2.36 8.05 23.24
N SER A 68 1.80 9.15 23.74
CA SER A 68 0.47 9.18 24.37
C SER A 68 -0.69 9.14 23.35
N HIS A 69 -0.42 9.49 22.09
CA HIS A 69 -1.45 9.65 21.08
C HIS A 69 -1.90 8.32 20.45
N VAL A 70 -3.14 8.28 19.98
CA VAL A 70 -3.73 7.16 19.22
C VAL A 70 -4.61 7.66 18.07
N PHE A 71 -4.81 6.80 17.08
CA PHE A 71 -5.80 7.00 16.04
C PHE A 71 -7.20 6.60 16.55
N PRO A 72 -8.20 7.50 16.48
CA PRO A 72 -9.60 7.15 16.66
C PRO A 72 -10.14 6.33 15.47
N ARG A 73 -11.42 5.96 15.52
CA ARG A 73 -12.08 5.20 14.44
C ARG A 73 -12.01 5.91 13.09
N ASP A 74 -12.13 7.23 13.09
CA ASP A 74 -12.01 8.15 11.96
C ASP A 74 -10.60 8.74 11.84
N GLY A 75 -9.58 8.01 12.33
CA GLY A 75 -8.18 8.44 12.35
C GLY A 75 -7.62 8.80 10.98
N ILE A 76 -8.10 8.16 9.92
CA ILE A 76 -7.83 8.57 8.54
C ILE A 76 -9.16 8.64 7.79
N VAL A 77 -9.42 9.79 7.17
CA VAL A 77 -10.58 10.01 6.30
C VAL A 77 -10.06 10.28 4.90
N ILE A 78 -10.37 9.42 3.94
CA ILE A 78 -9.93 9.54 2.55
C ILE A 78 -11.15 9.85 1.70
N ASP A 79 -11.08 10.87 0.86
CA ASP A 79 -12.14 11.15 -0.11
C ASP A 79 -12.34 9.93 -1.05
N PRO A 80 -13.59 9.56 -1.38
CA PRO A 80 -14.00 8.16 -1.41
C PRO A 80 -13.50 7.31 -2.61
N GLY A 81 -13.37 5.99 -2.36
CA GLY A 81 -13.73 4.95 -3.33
C GLY A 81 -12.76 3.77 -3.51
N ASN A 82 -11.48 3.93 -3.19
CA ASN A 82 -10.45 2.90 -3.46
C ASN A 82 -9.89 2.20 -2.23
N PHE A 83 -10.06 2.82 -1.07
CA PHE A 83 -9.37 2.43 0.14
C PHE A 83 -10.41 2.03 1.19
N SER A 84 -10.63 0.72 1.32
CA SER A 84 -11.58 0.14 2.26
C SER A 84 -11.29 -1.37 2.44
N PRO A 85 -11.39 -1.92 3.66
CA PRO A 85 -11.73 -1.24 4.92
C PRO A 85 -10.60 -0.36 5.44
N CYS A 86 -10.99 0.62 6.26
CA CYS A 86 -10.11 1.52 7.01
C CYS A 86 -10.39 1.37 8.50
N ALA A 87 -9.36 1.15 9.34
CA ALA A 87 -9.53 0.98 10.78
C ALA A 87 -8.24 1.23 11.57
N PRO A 88 -8.36 1.67 12.85
CA PRO A 88 -7.23 1.65 13.78
C PRO A 88 -6.85 0.21 14.13
N THR A 89 -5.56 -0.04 14.28
CA THR A 89 -4.96 -1.32 14.65
C THR A 89 -3.89 -1.10 15.73
N LYS A 90 -3.34 -2.20 16.28
CA LYS A 90 -2.29 -2.15 17.33
C LYS A 90 -2.63 -1.21 18.49
N GLY A 91 -3.85 -1.32 19.02
CA GLY A 91 -4.32 -0.46 20.12
C GLY A 91 -4.42 1.02 19.76
N GLY A 92 -4.58 1.35 18.47
CA GLY A 92 -4.65 2.73 17.98
C GLY A 92 -3.28 3.35 17.64
N LYS A 93 -2.17 2.59 17.71
CA LYS A 93 -0.85 3.08 17.28
C LYS A 93 -0.64 3.03 15.78
N SER A 94 -1.42 2.21 15.09
CA SER A 94 -1.43 2.16 13.63
C SER A 94 -2.85 2.40 13.11
N PHE A 95 -2.97 2.94 11.92
CA PHE A 95 -4.24 2.99 11.18
C PHE A 95 -4.01 2.40 9.80
N THR A 96 -4.88 1.49 9.37
CA THR A 96 -4.70 0.75 8.11
C THR A 96 -5.88 0.99 7.20
N CYS A 97 -5.60 1.31 5.94
CA CYS A 97 -6.57 1.29 4.86
C CYS A 97 -6.14 0.31 3.78
N VAL A 98 -7.04 -0.61 3.41
CA VAL A 98 -6.79 -1.60 2.36
C VAL A 98 -7.11 -1.00 1.00
N LYS A 99 -6.15 -1.02 0.07
CA LYS A 99 -6.37 -0.67 -1.33
C LYS A 99 -7.06 -1.83 -2.04
N ARG A 100 -8.23 -1.57 -2.62
CA ARG A 100 -9.00 -2.54 -3.42
C ARG A 100 -9.13 -2.00 -4.84
N GLY A 101 -8.17 -2.33 -5.70
CA GLY A 101 -8.24 -2.05 -7.13
C GLY A 101 -7.45 -0.84 -7.59
N HIS A 102 -7.66 -0.47 -8.84
CA HIS A 102 -6.72 0.28 -9.68
C HIS A 102 -7.23 1.64 -10.15
N ARG A 103 -8.17 2.28 -9.44
CA ARG A 103 -8.63 3.61 -9.91
C ARG A 103 -7.48 4.59 -9.69
N LEU A 104 -6.79 4.94 -10.75
CA LEU A 104 -5.66 5.84 -10.70
C LEU A 104 -6.11 7.24 -10.29
N GLY A 105 -5.24 7.98 -9.62
CA GLY A 105 -5.49 9.38 -9.30
C GLY A 105 -4.94 9.83 -7.96
N HIS A 106 -5.23 11.09 -7.66
CA HIS A 106 -4.82 11.76 -6.43
C HIS A 106 -5.99 11.81 -5.45
N TYR A 107 -5.78 11.31 -4.25
CA TYR A 107 -6.78 11.25 -3.18
C TYR A 107 -6.32 12.11 -2.02
N LYS A 108 -7.09 13.14 -1.68
CA LYS A 108 -6.89 13.87 -0.42
C LYS A 108 -7.29 12.98 0.75
N TYR A 109 -6.59 13.15 1.87
CA TYR A 109 -7.00 12.54 3.11
C TYR A 109 -6.74 13.44 4.31
N ILE A 110 -7.45 13.19 5.39
CA ILE A 110 -7.33 13.87 6.68
C ILE A 110 -6.72 12.90 7.68
N VAL A 111 -5.84 13.40 8.54
CA VAL A 111 -5.27 12.65 9.68
C VAL A 111 -5.83 13.20 10.99
N ASN A 112 -6.50 12.35 11.74
CA ASN A 112 -7.02 12.63 13.08
C ASN A 112 -6.28 11.80 14.12
N VAL A 113 -5.86 12.43 15.21
CA VAL A 113 -5.19 11.76 16.35
C VAL A 113 -5.75 12.33 17.65
N ASN A 114 -5.79 11.54 18.70
CA ASN A 114 -6.19 11.98 20.03
C ASN A 114 -5.26 11.43 21.13
N ASP A 115 -5.47 11.82 22.39
CA ASP A 115 -4.63 11.41 23.54
C ASP A 115 -5.09 10.11 24.22
N GLY A 116 -6.01 9.37 23.60
CA GLY A 116 -6.56 8.11 24.13
C GLY A 116 -7.67 8.27 25.16
N SER A 117 -7.99 9.49 25.63
CA SER A 117 -9.00 9.73 26.66
C SER A 117 -10.24 10.46 26.13
N ASN A 118 -10.04 11.45 25.26
CA ASN A 118 -11.10 12.17 24.57
C ASN A 118 -10.68 12.34 23.11
N PRO A 119 -11.60 12.27 22.13
CA PRO A 119 -11.27 12.76 20.79
C PRO A 119 -10.85 14.22 20.94
N LEU A 120 -9.58 14.51 20.67
CA LEU A 120 -9.17 15.89 20.49
C LEU A 120 -10.07 16.42 19.37
N ALA A 121 -10.80 17.51 19.64
CA ALA A 121 -11.55 18.18 18.59
C ALA A 121 -10.60 18.33 17.40
N PRO A 122 -10.98 17.88 16.19
CA PRO A 122 -10.09 17.91 15.04
C PRO A 122 -9.52 19.33 14.97
N LEU A 123 -8.22 19.44 15.16
CA LEU A 123 -7.56 20.74 15.07
C LEU A 123 -7.92 21.30 13.69
N PRO A 124 -8.43 22.55 13.60
CA PRO A 124 -8.71 23.14 12.30
C PRO A 124 -7.43 23.08 11.48
N LEU A 125 -7.50 22.35 10.37
CA LEU A 125 -6.36 21.92 9.56
C LEU A 125 -5.43 23.10 9.24
N PRO A 126 -4.18 23.13 9.73
CA PRO A 126 -3.11 23.85 9.06
C PRO A 126 -2.73 23.08 7.78
N PRO A 127 -2.21 23.76 6.75
CA PRO A 127 -2.41 23.48 5.31
C PRO A 127 -1.58 22.32 4.73
N LEU A 128 -1.23 21.31 5.51
CA LEU A 128 -0.80 20.07 4.89
C LEU A 128 -2.05 19.31 4.50
N ASP A 129 -2.44 19.50 3.25
CA ASP A 129 -3.34 18.64 2.48
C ASP A 129 -2.50 17.44 2.00
N PRO A 130 -2.42 16.30 2.72
CA PRO A 130 -1.65 15.18 2.23
C PRO A 130 -2.44 14.46 1.13
N TRP A 131 -1.70 13.92 0.18
CA TRP A 131 -2.28 13.21 -0.96
C TRP A 131 -1.78 11.77 -1.02
N ILE A 132 -2.66 10.87 -1.43
CA ILE A 132 -2.27 9.55 -1.93
C ILE A 132 -2.23 9.65 -3.45
N ASN A 133 -1.09 9.32 -4.04
CA ASN A 133 -0.96 9.16 -5.48
C ASN A 133 -1.05 7.66 -5.80
N ASN A 134 -2.16 7.26 -6.42
CA ASN A 134 -2.37 5.90 -6.87
C ASN A 134 -1.96 5.79 -8.34
N GLU A 135 -0.84 5.12 -8.59
CA GLU A 135 -0.21 4.90 -9.89
C GLU A 135 -0.36 3.46 -10.39
#